data_AF-A0A946FF87-F1
#
_entry.id   AF-A0A946FF87-F1
#
_cell.length_a   1.000
_cell.length_b   1.000
_cell.length_c   1.000
_cell.angle_alpha   90.00
_cell.angle_beta   90.00
_cell.angle_gamma   90.00
#
_symmetry.space_group_name_H-M   'P 1'
#
loop_
_entity.id
_entity.type
_entity.pdbx_description
1 polymer ?
#
loop_
_entity_poly.entity_id
_entity_poly.type
_entity_poly.pdbx_seq_one_letter_code
_entity_poly.pdbx_strand_id
1 'polypeptide(L)' 'MSTHLIQDWTSSDVPMKYGASQSVQYKVYKKGTRLYQEIRDIDDREIHTLELPQGIALEKSSYEVLLRYVLVDVVNS' A
#
# COMPACT_ATOMS: atom_id res chain seq x y z
N MET A 1 -1.53 -13.71 18.14
CA MET A 1 -1.87 -12.30 17.86
C MET A 1 -2.71 -12.26 16.61
N SER A 2 -3.93 -11.75 16.68
CA SER A 2 -4.89 -11.78 15.57
C SER A 2 -4.59 -10.65 14.59
N THR A 3 -4.31 -11.00 13.34
CA THR A 3 -4.28 -10.05 12.23
C THR A 3 -5.69 -9.90 11.68
N HIS A 4 -6.19 -8.67 11.62
CA HIS A 4 -7.50 -8.35 11.07
C HIS A 4 -7.32 -7.73 9.69
N LEU A 5 -7.77 -8.41 8.65
CA LEU A 5 -7.70 -7.92 7.29
C LEU A 5 -8.76 -6.82 7.10
N ILE A 6 -8.34 -5.65 6.64
CA ILE A 6 -9.24 -4.53 6.30
C ILE A 6 -9.49 -4.52 4.80
N GLN A 7 -8.44 -4.73 4.02
CA GLN A 7 -8.50 -4.81 2.56
C GLN A 7 -7.59 -5.94 2.10
N ASP A 8 -8.16 -6.85 1.32
CA ASP A 8 -7.41 -7.91 0.66
C ASP A 8 -6.58 -7.36 -0.51
N TRP A 9 -5.74 -8.21 -1.09
CA TRP A 9 -4.86 -7.83 -2.18
C TRP A 9 -5.63 -7.15 -3.31
N THR A 10 -5.30 -5.88 -3.51
CA THR A 10 -5.91 -5.04 -4.52
C THR A 10 -4.82 -4.64 -5.50
N SER A 11 -5.04 -4.96 -6.77
CA SER A 11 -4.13 -4.53 -7.84
C SER A 11 -4.39 -3.07 -8.16
N SER A 12 -3.33 -2.29 -8.33
CA SER A 12 -3.40 -0.88 -8.72
C SER A 12 -2.25 -0.57 -9.67
N ASP A 13 -2.53 0.30 -10.63
CA ASP A 13 -1.54 0.76 -11.61
C ASP A 13 -1.15 2.19 -11.24
N VAL A 14 0.10 2.38 -10.80
CA VAL A 14 0.58 3.65 -10.27
C VAL A 14 1.41 4.37 -11.34
N PRO A 15 0.96 5.54 -11.84
CA PRO A 15 1.74 6.31 -12.78
C PRO A 15 2.97 6.91 -12.07
N MET A 16 4.15 6.72 -12.66
CA MET A 16 5.43 7.22 -12.19
C MET A 16 5.83 8.50 -12.93
N LYS A 17 6.81 9.22 -12.37
CA LYS A 17 7.25 10.56 -12.85
C LYS A 17 7.66 10.62 -14.33
N TYR A 18 8.13 9.52 -14.91
CA TYR A 18 8.64 9.48 -16.29
C TYR A 18 7.68 8.84 -17.31
N GLY A 19 6.38 8.79 -17.00
CA GLY A 19 5.36 8.21 -17.89
C GLY A 19 5.35 6.68 -17.93
N ALA A 20 6.22 6.03 -17.17
CA ALA A 20 6.09 4.61 -16.84
C ALA A 20 4.96 4.45 -15.81
N SER A 21 4.16 3.40 -15.93
CA SER A 21 3.30 2.96 -14.83
C SER A 21 3.90 1.72 -14.19
N GLN A 22 3.75 1.60 -12.87
CA GLN A 22 4.11 0.39 -12.15
C GLN A 22 2.85 -0.29 -11.65
N SER A 23 2.63 -1.50 -12.14
CA SER A 23 1.59 -2.39 -11.62
C SER A 23 2.05 -2.96 -10.28
N VAL A 24 1.24 -2.80 -9.25
CA VAL A 24 1.52 -3.24 -7.89
C VAL A 24 0.28 -3.86 -7.28
N GLN A 25 0.48 -4.61 -6.20
CA GLN A 25 -0.58 -5.11 -5.36
C GLN A 25 -0.39 -4.57 -3.95
N TYR A 26 -1.48 -4.19 -3.29
CA TYR A 26 -1.43 -3.80 -1.89
C TYR A 26 -2.53 -4.45 -1.09
N LYS A 27 -2.24 -4.74 0.18
CA LYS A 27 -3.24 -5.13 1.18
C LYS A 27 -3.15 -4.23 2.39
N VAL A 28 -4.25 -4.11 3.12
CA VAL A 28 -4.30 -3.35 4.36
C VAL A 28 -4.78 -4.27 5.47
N TYR A 29 -3.99 -4.35 6.52
CA TYR A 29 -4.31 -5.19 7.67
C TYR A 29 -3.94 -4.50 8.97
N LYS A 30 -4.71 -4.82 10.02
CA LYS A 30 -4.44 -4.39 11.37
C LYS A 30 -3.79 -5.54 12.13
N LYS A 31 -2.68 -5.27 12.81
CA LYS A 31 -2.00 -6.22 13.68
C LYS A 31 -1.91 -5.62 15.09
N GLY A 32 -2.72 -6.16 16.00
CA GLY A 32 -2.92 -5.55 17.32
C GLY A 32 -3.64 -4.20 17.20
N THR A 33 -2.99 -3.11 17.64
CA THR A 33 -3.54 -1.76 17.52
C THR A 33 -3.09 -1.02 16.26
N ARG A 34 -2.02 -1.51 15.61
CA ARG A 34 -1.36 -0.84 14.48
C ARG A 34 -1.94 -1.27 13.15
N LEU A 35 -1.99 -0.33 12.21
CA LEU A 35 -2.48 -0.53 10.87
C LEU A 35 -1.29 -0.59 9.91
N TYR A 36 -1.32 -1.51 8.95
CA TYR A 36 -0.25 -1.70 7.99
C TYR A 36 -0.81 -1.73 6.58
N GLN A 37 -0.09 -1.12 5.65
CA GLN A 37 -0.28 -1.26 4.22
C GLN A 37 0.95 -1.93 3.64
N GLU A 38 0.79 -3.15 3.16
CA GLU A 38 1.86 -3.92 2.53
C GLU A 38 1.70 -3.82 1.02
N ILE A 39 2.81 -3.55 0.33
CA ILE A 39 2.88 -3.27 -1.09
C ILE A 39 3.85 -4.27 -1.71
N ARG A 40 3.40 -4.93 -2.77
CA ARG A 40 4.14 -5.93 -3.53
C ARG A 40 4.09 -5.61 -5.02
N ASP A 41 5.06 -6.11 -5.78
CA ASP A 41 4.97 -6.11 -7.23
C ASP A 41 4.09 -7.28 -7.74
N ILE A 42 3.99 -7.41 -9.06
CA ILE A 42 3.24 -8.48 -9.74
C ILE A 42 3.87 -9.87 -9.62
N ASP A 43 5.16 -9.96 -9.30
CA ASP A 43 5.94 -11.17 -9.03
C ASP A 43 5.90 -11.53 -7.52
N ASP A 44 4.96 -10.94 -6.76
CA ASP A 44 4.77 -11.11 -5.31
C ASP A 44 5.97 -10.68 -4.45
N ARG A 45 6.88 -9.87 -5.01
CA ARG A 45 8.03 -9.35 -4.27
C ARG A 45 7.60 -8.19 -3.40
N GLU A 46 7.95 -8.23 -2.11
CA GLU A 46 7.72 -7.10 -1.21
C GLU A 46 8.49 -5.88 -1.70
N ILE A 47 7.75 -4.82 -2.02
CA ILE A 47 8.32 -3.51 -2.35
C ILE A 47 8.50 -2.72 -1.05
N HIS A 48 7.42 -2.63 -0.26
CA HIS A 48 7.43 -1.83 0.97
C HIS A 48 6.26 -2.18 1.89
N THR A 49 6.46 -2.01 3.21
CA THR A 49 5.39 -2.10 4.20
C THR A 49 5.33 -0.82 5.03
N LEU A 50 4.21 -0.12 4.96
CA LEU A 50 3.94 1.11 5.68
C LEU A 50 3.17 0.83 6.97
N GLU A 51 3.59 1.47 8.06
CA GLU A 51 2.76 1.59 9.26
C GLU A 51 1.89 2.84 9.15
N LEU A 52 0.58 2.65 9.13
CA LEU A 52 -0.41 3.72 9.05
C LEU A 52 -0.76 4.21 10.47
N PRO A 53 -0.83 5.53 10.70
CA PRO A 53 -1.16 6.09 12.01
C PRO A 53 -2.57 5.69 12.45
N GLN A 54 -2.73 5.43 13.75
CA GLN A 54 -4.02 5.09 14.34
C GLN A 54 -4.96 6.29 14.34
N GLY A 55 -6.22 6.06 13.99
CA GLY A 55 -7.28 7.08 14.00
C GLY A 55 -7.67 7.60 12.62
N ILE A 56 -6.94 7.25 11.56
CA ILE A 56 -7.39 7.53 10.21
C ILE A 56 -8.28 6.36 9.73
N ALA A 57 -9.59 6.54 9.85
CA ALA A 57 -10.56 5.68 9.16
C ALA A 57 -10.54 6.05 7.68
N LEU A 58 -9.62 5.42 6.94
CA LEU A 58 -9.43 5.70 5.52
C LEU A 58 -10.44 4.95 4.68
N GLU A 59 -11.09 5.67 3.77
CA GLU A 59 -11.81 5.06 2.67
C GLU A 59 -10.82 4.39 1.71
N LYS A 60 -11.30 3.41 0.94
CA LYS A 60 -10.48 2.65 -0.02
C LYS A 60 -9.65 3.56 -0.93
N SER A 61 -10.25 4.63 -1.42
CA SER A 61 -9.61 5.64 -2.29
C SER A 61 -8.39 6.29 -1.63
N SER A 62 -8.39 6.46 -0.31
CA SER A 62 -7.29 7.08 0.40
C SER A 62 -6.07 6.14 0.53
N TYR A 63 -6.28 4.82 0.61
CA TYR A 63 -5.18 3.85 0.57
C TYR A 63 -4.48 3.87 -0.79
N GLU A 64 -5.22 4.07 -1.88
CA GLU A 64 -4.62 4.23 -3.22
C GLU A 64 -3.83 5.53 -3.35
N VAL A 65 -4.32 6.63 -2.76
CA VAL A 65 -3.56 7.89 -2.74
C VAL A 65 -2.24 7.73 -1.98
N LEU A 66 -2.28 7.12 -0.78
CA LEU A 66 -1.07 6.85 0.00
C LEU A 66 -0.09 5.93 -0.73
N LEU A 67 -0.62 4.86 -1.34
CA LEU A 67 0.16 3.95 -2.18
C LEU A 67 0.94 4.72 -3.25
N ARG A 68 0.27 5.61 -3.99
CA ARG A 68 0.89 6.42 -5.05
C ARG A 68 1.99 7.32 -4.50
N TYR A 69 1.75 8.02 -3.39
CA TYR A 69 2.76 8.88 -2.78
C TYR A 69 3.99 8.10 -2.34
N VAL A 70 3.80 6.94 -1.69
CA VAL A 70 4.91 6.14 -1.19
C VAL A 70 5.68 5.47 -2.33
N LEU A 71 4.99 4.93 -3.34
CA LEU A 71 5.69 4.35 -4.48
C LEU A 71 6.50 5.40 -5.24
N VAL A 72 5.95 6.59 -5.43
CA VAL A 72 6.69 7.70 -6.04
C VAL A 72 7.89 8.11 -5.19
N ASP A 73 7.82 8.02 -3.87
CA ASP A 73 8.95 8.35 -2.99
C ASP A 73 10.02 7.23 -2.98
N VAL A 74 9.60 5.99 -2.74
CA VAL A 74 10.47 4.81 -2.60
C VAL A 74 11.16 4.42 -3.91
N VAL A 75 10.46 4.47 -5.04
CA VAL A 75 11.01 4.04 -6.35
C VAL A 75 11.87 5.13 -7.00
N ASN A 76 11.71 6.40 -6.62
CA ASN A 76 12.56 7.49 -7.12
C ASN A 76 13.79 7.77 -6.22
N SER A 77 14.03 6.97 -5.17
CA SER A 77 15.16 7.16 -4.26
C SER A 77 16.39 6.33 -4.61
#